data_AF-A0A965ELA6-F1
#
_entry.id   AF-A0A965ELA6-F1
#
_cell.length_a   1.000
_cell.length_b   1.000
_cell.length_c   1.000
_cell.angle_alpha   90.00
_cell.angle_beta   90.00
_cell.angle_gamma   90.00
#
_symmetry.space_group_name_H-M   'P 1'
#
loop_
_entity.id
_entity.type
_entity.pdbx_description
1 polymer ?
#
loop_
_entity_poly.entity_id
_entity_poly.type
_entity_poly.pdbx_seq_one_letter_code
_entity_poly.pdbx_strand_id
1 'polypeptide(L)'
;MTRPTFQRRRPLRWSACLWAACQLAAMAAEPTAVQVLTAASNGSRQTVEGHLLLEARDGSLLVETATQQLKVLAGSEIISRTPLPPAAPLSPRELGRLTLAELPAGFSLLTTRHYVICYDTSLGYARWSAALLEQLHQGF
;
A
#
# COMPACT_ATOMS: atom_id res chain seq x y z
N MET A 1 -53.08 -30.68 -51.72
CA MET A 1 -53.40 -29.63 -50.74
C MET A 1 -52.33 -29.64 -49.65
N THR A 2 -51.11 -29.18 -49.98
CA THR A 2 -50.53 -27.85 -49.67
C THR A 2 -50.31 -27.60 -48.17
N ARG A 3 -49.11 -27.97 -47.71
CA ARG A 3 -48.56 -27.67 -46.37
C ARG A 3 -48.36 -26.15 -46.21
N PRO A 4 -48.74 -25.54 -45.08
CA PRO A 4 -48.48 -24.12 -44.85
C PRO A 4 -46.98 -23.88 -44.57
N THR A 5 -46.38 -23.03 -45.39
CA THR A 5 -45.00 -22.54 -45.29
C THR A 5 -44.89 -21.53 -44.15
N PHE A 6 -44.10 -21.85 -43.13
CA PHE A 6 -43.81 -20.96 -42.00
C PHE A 6 -42.85 -19.85 -42.44
N GLN A 7 -43.36 -18.64 -42.65
CA GLN A 7 -42.56 -17.44 -42.97
C GLN A 7 -41.66 -17.07 -41.78
N ARG A 8 -40.34 -17.22 -41.96
CA ARG A 8 -39.33 -16.68 -41.04
C ARG A 8 -39.37 -15.15 -41.06
N ARG A 9 -39.85 -14.54 -39.98
CA ARG A 9 -39.70 -13.10 -39.73
C ARG A 9 -38.23 -12.80 -39.44
N ARG A 10 -37.64 -11.90 -40.23
CA ARG A 10 -36.29 -11.35 -40.02
C ARG A 10 -36.30 -10.49 -38.76
N PRO A 11 -35.36 -10.66 -37.80
CA PRO A 11 -35.25 -9.70 -36.72
C PRO A 11 -34.67 -8.38 -37.24
N LEU A 12 -35.36 -7.33 -36.83
CA LEU A 12 -35.13 -5.93 -37.09
C LEU A 12 -33.77 -5.53 -36.50
N ARG A 13 -32.86 -5.07 -37.37
CA ARG A 13 -31.59 -4.46 -36.99
C ARG A 13 -31.85 -3.04 -36.47
N TRP A 14 -32.03 -2.87 -35.17
CA TRP A 14 -31.95 -1.55 -34.53
C TRP A 14 -31.26 -1.66 -33.18
N SER A 15 -30.54 -0.61 -32.81
CA SER A 15 -29.79 -0.41 -31.56
C SER A 15 -28.32 -0.84 -31.56
N ALA A 16 -27.59 -0.51 -32.63
CA ALA A 16 -26.21 -0.04 -32.46
C ALA A 16 -26.29 1.44 -32.06
N CYS A 17 -25.85 1.81 -30.85
CA CYS A 17 -25.38 3.16 -30.43
C CYS A 17 -25.44 3.50 -28.92
N LEU A 18 -25.61 2.56 -27.97
CA LEU A 18 -25.66 2.90 -26.54
C LEU A 18 -24.69 2.07 -25.67
N TRP A 19 -23.43 1.94 -26.10
CA TRP A 19 -22.33 1.35 -25.31
C TRP A 19 -21.13 2.33 -25.20
N ALA A 20 -21.38 3.64 -25.18
CA ALA A 20 -20.32 4.66 -25.27
C ALA A 20 -20.41 5.78 -24.20
N ALA A 21 -20.89 5.49 -22.98
CA ALA A 21 -21.07 6.55 -21.98
C ALA A 21 -20.80 6.17 -20.52
N CYS A 22 -19.87 5.23 -20.24
CA CYS A 22 -19.39 5.03 -18.87
C CYS A 22 -17.91 4.63 -18.83
N GLN A 23 -17.05 5.38 -19.53
CA GLN A 23 -15.65 5.46 -19.12
C GLN A 23 -15.58 6.39 -17.92
N LEU A 24 -15.95 5.86 -16.75
CA LEU A 24 -15.72 6.49 -15.47
C LEU A 24 -14.20 6.52 -15.28
N ALA A 25 -13.56 7.64 -15.59
CA ALA A 25 -12.17 7.87 -15.27
C ALA A 25 -12.05 7.84 -13.74
N ALA A 26 -11.63 6.71 -13.18
CA ALA A 26 -11.15 6.65 -11.82
C ALA A 26 -9.85 7.46 -11.79
N MET A 27 -9.95 8.75 -11.46
CA MET A 27 -8.79 9.51 -11.02
C MET A 27 -8.32 8.84 -9.75
N ALA A 28 -7.26 8.04 -9.84
CA ALA A 28 -6.52 7.63 -8.66
C ALA A 28 -6.03 8.92 -8.00
N ALA A 29 -6.67 9.32 -6.91
CA ALA A 29 -6.16 10.39 -6.08
C ALA A 29 -4.77 9.96 -5.63
N GLU A 30 -3.74 10.74 -5.97
CA GLU A 30 -2.40 10.39 -5.53
C GLU A 30 -2.38 10.38 -3.99
N PRO A 31 -1.81 9.32 -3.37
CA PRO A 31 -1.73 9.25 -1.93
C PRO A 31 -1.03 10.50 -1.41
N THR A 32 -1.74 11.27 -0.59
CA THR A 32 -1.23 12.55 -0.10
C THR A 32 -0.27 12.27 1.04
N ALA A 33 0.99 12.64 0.87
CA ALA A 33 1.95 12.63 1.96
C ALA A 33 1.51 13.62 3.05
N VAL A 34 1.50 13.17 4.30
CA VAL A 34 1.03 13.93 5.45
C VAL A 34 1.97 13.75 6.64
N GLN A 35 2.08 14.81 7.43
CA GLN A 35 2.59 14.78 8.79
C GLN A 35 1.40 14.91 9.74
N VAL A 36 1.28 14.02 10.71
CA VAL A 36 0.22 14.02 11.72
C VAL A 36 0.87 14.10 13.09
N LEU A 37 0.53 15.14 13.85
CA LEU A 37 0.91 15.27 15.25
C LEU A 37 -0.20 14.67 16.10
N THR A 38 0.13 13.67 16.92
CA THR A 38 -0.82 13.06 17.86
C THR A 38 -0.36 13.23 19.31
N ALA A 39 -1.33 13.29 20.23
CA ALA A 39 -1.13 13.20 21.66
C ALA A 39 -1.60 11.83 22.15
N ALA A 40 -0.66 11.01 22.62
CA ALA A 40 -0.98 9.75 23.27
C ALA A 40 -1.61 9.99 24.65
N SER A 41 -2.34 9.00 25.16
CA SER A 41 -3.07 9.11 26.43
C SER A 41 -2.16 9.35 27.64
N ASN A 42 -0.86 9.03 27.54
CA ASN A 42 0.16 9.31 28.55
C ASN A 42 0.69 10.76 28.49
N GLY A 43 0.11 11.61 27.65
CA GLY A 43 0.50 13.01 27.44
C GLY A 43 1.71 13.20 26.52
N SER A 44 2.34 12.12 26.04
CA SER A 44 3.43 12.23 25.06
C SER A 44 2.89 12.65 23.69
N ARG A 45 3.67 13.45 22.99
CA ARG A 45 3.38 13.83 21.60
C ARG A 45 4.27 13.04 20.67
N GLN A 46 3.69 12.56 19.59
CA GLN A 46 4.40 11.85 18.54
C GLN A 46 4.00 12.41 17.18
N THR A 47 4.98 12.47 16.28
CA THR A 47 4.77 12.87 14.90
C THR A 47 4.85 11.63 14.03
N VAL A 48 3.83 11.43 13.20
CA VAL A 48 3.76 10.34 12.23
C VAL A 48 3.76 10.94 10.83
N GLU A 49 4.74 10.54 10.03
CA GLU A 49 4.86 10.93 8.63
C GLU A 49 4.61 9.74 7.71
N GLY A 50 3.86 9.96 6.64
CA GLY A 50 3.56 8.92 5.68
C GLY A 50 2.49 9.31 4.68
N HIS A 51 2.06 8.36 3.87
CA HIS A 51 0.98 8.52 2.92
C HIS A 51 -0.36 8.28 3.61
N LEU A 52 -1.29 9.23 3.50
CA LEU A 52 -2.66 9.00 3.94
C LEU A 52 -3.35 8.06 2.95
N LEU A 53 -3.73 6.87 3.42
CA LEU A 53 -4.47 5.90 2.64
C LEU A 53 -5.99 6.06 2.81
N LEU A 54 -6.43 6.34 4.03
CA LEU A 54 -7.85 6.43 4.36
C LEU A 54 -8.09 7.34 5.56
N GLU A 55 -9.18 8.11 5.49
CA GLU A 55 -9.78 8.84 6.60
C GLU A 55 -11.13 8.20 6.92
N ALA A 56 -11.30 7.75 8.17
CA ALA A 56 -12.51 7.11 8.65
C ALA A 56 -13.56 8.15 9.09
N ARG A 57 -14.81 7.71 9.30
CA ARG A 57 -15.93 8.61 9.65
C ARG A 57 -15.80 9.27 11.02
N ASP A 58 -15.03 8.65 11.92
CA ASP A 58 -14.72 9.15 13.25
C ASP A 58 -13.51 10.12 13.25
N GLY A 59 -12.96 10.45 12.07
CA GLY A 59 -11.76 11.26 11.92
C GLY A 59 -10.45 10.50 12.14
N SER A 60 -10.50 9.19 12.39
CA SER A 60 -9.30 8.37 12.48
C SER A 60 -8.61 8.25 11.12
N LEU A 61 -7.28 8.17 11.11
CA LEU A 61 -6.47 8.13 9.89
C LEU A 61 -5.71 6.80 9.77
N LEU A 62 -5.67 6.25 8.56
CA LEU A 62 -4.76 5.17 8.19
C LEU A 62 -3.60 5.77 7.38
N VAL A 63 -2.41 5.75 7.97
CA VAL A 63 -1.19 6.32 7.38
C VAL A 63 -0.19 5.20 7.12
N GLU A 64 0.33 5.12 5.90
CA GLU A 64 1.44 4.24 5.54
C GLU A 64 2.76 5.00 5.66
N THR A 65 3.65 4.56 6.55
CA THR A 65 4.96 5.21 6.75
C THR A 65 5.91 4.94 5.58
N ALA A 66 7.06 5.64 5.56
CA ALA A 66 8.14 5.36 4.60
C ALA A 66 8.70 3.92 4.68
N THR A 67 8.46 3.20 5.79
CA THR A 67 8.83 1.79 5.99
C THR A 67 7.69 0.82 5.63
N GLN A 68 6.65 1.29 4.93
CA GLN A 68 5.44 0.54 4.56
C GLN A 68 4.63 0.00 5.75
N GLN A 69 4.79 0.61 6.92
CA GLN A 69 3.97 0.25 8.08
C GLN A 69 2.66 1.00 8.05
N LEU A 70 1.58 0.27 8.30
CA LEU A 70 0.26 0.85 8.49
C LEU A 70 0.06 1.29 9.94
N LYS A 71 -0.09 2.60 10.14
CA LYS A 71 -0.40 3.21 11.43
C LYS A 71 -1.83 3.74 11.44
N VAL A 72 -2.61 3.26 12.40
CA VAL A 72 -3.95 3.77 12.70
C VAL A 72 -3.82 4.85 13.77
N LEU A 73 -4.22 6.07 13.44
CA LEU A 73 -4.21 7.22 14.33
C LEU A 73 -5.64 7.54 14.74
N ALA A 74 -5.96 7.43 16.03
CA ALA A 74 -7.29 7.71 16.52
C ALA A 74 -7.63 9.19 16.35
N GLY A 75 -8.80 9.49 15.79
CA GLY A 75 -9.23 10.88 15.53
C GLY A 75 -9.18 11.78 16.76
N SER A 76 -9.51 11.24 17.94
CA SER A 76 -9.46 11.95 19.22
C SER A 76 -8.06 12.33 19.70
N GLU A 77 -7.02 11.67 19.18
CA GLU A 77 -5.63 11.91 19.57
C GLU A 77 -4.91 12.86 18.60
N ILE A 78 -5.52 13.20 17.46
CA ILE A 78 -4.90 14.04 16.44
C ILE A 78 -4.99 15.51 16.85
N ILE A 79 -3.82 16.15 16.97
CA ILE A 79 -3.70 17.59 17.26
C ILE A 79 -3.72 18.38 15.96
N SER A 80 -2.95 17.94 14.97
CA SER A 80 -2.83 18.63 13.68
C SER A 80 -2.39 17.70 12.57
N ARG A 81 -2.76 18.05 11.35
CA ARG A 81 -2.35 17.38 10.11
C ARG A 81 -1.85 18.42 9.11
N THR A 82 -0.68 18.18 8.54
CA THR A 82 -0.04 19.06 7.55
C THR A 82 0.31 18.24 6.32
N PRO A 83 -0.07 18.68 5.09
CA PRO A 83 0.39 18.02 3.88
C PRO A 83 1.90 18.21 3.71
N LEU A 84 2.58 17.17 3.22
CA LEU A 84 4.00 17.17 2.91
C LEU A 84 4.21 17.00 1.41
N PRO A 85 5.36 17.46 0.86
CA PRO A 85 5.78 17.03 -0.45
C PRO A 85 6.06 15.51 -0.45
N PRO A 86 5.97 14.84 -1.62
CA PRO A 86 6.35 13.44 -1.74
C PRO A 86 7.79 13.21 -1.27
N ALA A 87 7.99 12.22 -0.41
CA ALA A 87 9.32 11.85 0.07
C ALA A 87 10.06 11.01 -0.98
N ALA A 88 11.39 11.14 -1.01
CA ALA A 88 12.21 10.25 -1.84
C ALA A 88 12.16 8.82 -1.29
N PRO A 89 12.19 7.79 -2.15
CA PRO A 89 12.28 6.40 -1.71
C PRO A 89 13.53 6.18 -0.85
N LEU A 90 13.40 5.39 0.21
CA LEU A 90 14.53 5.02 1.06
C LEU A 90 15.49 4.09 0.31
N SER A 91 16.78 4.25 0.53
CA SER A 91 17.75 3.22 0.14
C SER A 91 17.54 1.95 0.98
N PRO A 92 17.94 0.76 0.48
CA PRO A 92 17.82 -0.49 1.24
C PRO A 92 18.48 -0.44 2.63
N ARG A 93 19.59 0.29 2.76
CA ARG A 93 20.29 0.47 4.05
C ARG A 93 19.53 1.40 4.99
N GLU A 94 18.94 2.46 4.48
CA GLU A 94 18.13 3.38 5.29
C GLU A 94 16.87 2.69 5.79
N LEU A 95 16.17 1.97 4.91
CA LEU A 95 15.02 1.13 5.26
C LEU A 95 15.42 0.14 6.37
N GLY A 96 16.49 -0.63 6.16
CA GLY A 96 16.96 -1.60 7.14
C GLY A 96 17.32 -0.99 8.50
N ARG A 97 17.96 0.17 8.52
CA ARG A 97 18.29 0.89 9.76
C ARG A 97 17.04 1.36 10.51
N LEU A 98 16.05 1.91 9.79
CA LEU A 98 14.79 2.35 10.40
C LEU A 98 14.00 1.15 10.95
N THR A 99 13.91 0.06 10.18
CA THR A 99 13.28 -1.18 10.65
C THR A 99 13.99 -1.75 11.88
N LEU A 100 15.33 -1.77 11.90
CA LEU A 100 16.10 -2.24 13.07
C LEU A 100 15.83 -1.42 14.33
N ALA A 101 15.59 -0.11 14.21
CA ALA A 101 15.33 0.76 15.36
C ALA A 101 14.01 0.46 16.07
N GLU A 102 13.09 -0.23 15.40
CA GLU A 102 11.79 -0.63 15.95
C GLU A 102 11.79 -2.07 16.50
N LEU A 103 12.87 -2.82 16.26
CA LEU A 103 13.04 -4.18 16.75
C LEU A 103 13.79 -4.18 18.09
N PRO A 104 13.64 -5.26 18.91
CA PRO A 104 14.44 -5.43 20.11
C PRO A 104 15.96 -5.43 19.83
N ALA A 105 16.75 -5.22 20.89
CA ALA A 105 18.20 -5.40 20.78
C ALA A 105 18.57 -6.84 20.38
N GLY A 106 19.64 -6.99 19.60
CA GLY A 106 20.14 -8.29 19.12
C GLY A 106 19.91 -8.55 17.64
N PHE A 107 19.08 -7.75 16.97
CA PHE A 107 18.90 -7.83 15.52
C PHE A 107 20.09 -7.20 14.77
N SER A 108 20.40 -7.80 13.62
CA SER A 108 21.43 -7.38 12.67
C SER A 108 20.83 -7.23 11.27
N LEU A 109 21.52 -6.46 10.42
CA LEU A 109 21.08 -6.18 9.04
C LEU A 109 21.89 -6.99 8.02
N LEU A 110 21.19 -7.63 7.09
CA LEU A 110 21.73 -8.22 5.86
C LEU A 110 20.95 -7.68 4.67
N THR A 111 21.64 -7.10 3.69
CA THR A 111 21.01 -6.63 2.43
C THR A 111 21.48 -7.47 1.27
N THR A 112 20.56 -7.80 0.36
CA THR A 112 20.85 -8.42 -0.93
C THR A 112 20.50 -7.45 -2.07
N ARG A 113 20.28 -7.95 -3.29
CA ARG A 113 19.87 -7.13 -4.43
C ARG A 113 18.42 -6.68 -4.28
N HIS A 114 17.54 -7.57 -3.82
CA HIS A 114 16.10 -7.31 -3.75
C HIS A 114 15.53 -7.31 -2.31
N TYR A 115 16.32 -7.68 -1.31
CA TYR A 115 15.84 -7.83 0.06
C TYR A 115 16.66 -7.08 1.10
N VAL A 116 15.95 -6.65 2.15
CA VAL A 116 16.47 -6.10 3.40
C VAL A 116 16.03 -7.06 4.50
N ILE A 117 16.98 -7.70 5.17
CA ILE A 117 16.71 -8.76 6.15
C ILE A 117 17.24 -8.32 7.51
N CYS A 118 16.33 -8.13 8.45
CA CYS A 118 16.66 -7.96 9.87
C CYS A 118 16.58 -9.33 10.54
N TYR A 119 17.65 -9.78 11.19
CA TYR A 119 17.74 -11.12 11.78
C TYR A 119 18.41 -11.09 13.15
N ASP A 120 17.95 -11.94 14.07
CA ASP A 120 18.53 -12.19 15.40
C ASP A 120 19.12 -13.61 15.53
N THR A 121 19.20 -14.33 14.41
CA THR A 121 19.78 -15.68 14.30
C THR A 121 21.25 -15.64 13.88
N SER A 122 21.86 -16.79 13.56
CA SER A 122 23.23 -16.81 13.03
C SER A 122 23.31 -16.18 11.64
N LEU A 123 24.42 -15.50 11.35
CA LEU A 123 24.69 -14.95 10.02
C LEU A 123 24.64 -16.03 8.91
N GLY A 124 25.05 -17.26 9.22
CA GLY A 124 24.99 -18.38 8.28
C GLY A 124 23.55 -18.71 7.87
N TYR A 125 22.64 -18.79 8.85
CA TYR A 125 21.23 -19.01 8.58
C TYR A 125 20.61 -17.83 7.80
N ALA A 126 20.89 -16.59 8.22
CA ALA A 126 20.41 -15.40 7.54
C ALA A 126 20.85 -15.36 6.06
N ARG A 127 22.11 -15.71 5.75
CA ARG A 127 22.61 -15.79 4.37
C ARG A 127 21.93 -16.89 3.56
N TRP A 128 21.70 -18.05 4.16
CA TRP A 128 20.97 -19.14 3.49
C TRP A 128 19.54 -18.72 3.16
N SER A 129 18.81 -18.13 4.12
CA SER A 129 17.47 -17.59 3.90
C SER A 129 17.47 -16.49 2.82
N ALA A 130 18.46 -15.61 2.83
CA ALA A 130 18.60 -14.55 1.84
C ALA A 130 18.80 -15.10 0.42
N ALA A 131 19.64 -16.14 0.28
CA ALA A 131 19.85 -16.81 -1.01
C ALA A 131 18.56 -17.48 -1.51
N LEU A 132 17.80 -18.13 -0.63
CA LEU A 132 16.51 -18.72 -0.97
C LEU A 132 15.51 -17.66 -1.46
N LEU A 133 15.40 -16.52 -0.77
CA LEU A 133 14.52 -15.42 -1.17
C LEU A 133 14.91 -14.84 -2.53
N GLU A 134 16.21 -14.68 -2.80
CA GLU A 134 16.70 -14.24 -4.11
C GLU A 134 16.40 -15.24 -5.22
N GLN A 135 16.47 -16.55 -4.94
CA GLN A 135 16.07 -17.58 -5.91
C GLN A 135 14.56 -17.52 -6.19
N LEU A 136 13.73 -17.32 -5.16
CA LEU A 136 12.28 -17.16 -5.34
C LEU A 136 11.94 -15.92 -6.16
N HIS A 137 12.61 -14.79 -5.91
CA HIS A 137 12.43 -13.57 -6.72
C HIS A 137 12.80 -13.78 -8.20
N GLN A 138 13.71 -14.69 -8.53
CA GLN A 138 14.05 -14.98 -9.93
C GLN A 138 13.03 -15.89 -10.60
N GLY A 139 12.26 -16.67 -9.82
CA GLY A 139 11.32 -17.66 -10.32
C GLY A 139 9.88 -17.15 -10.50
N PHE A 140 9.54 -15.98 -9.96
CA PHE A 140 8.23 -15.33 -10.03
C PHE A 140 8.37 -13.88 -10.50
#